data_AF-A0A7L0I4H9-F1
#
_entry.id   AF-A0A7L0I4H9-F1
#
_cell.length_a   1.000
_cell.length_b   1.000
_cell.length_c   1.000
_cell.angle_alpha   90.00
_cell.angle_beta   90.00
_cell.angle_gamma   90.00
#
_symmetry.space_group_name_H-M   'P 1'
#
loop_
_entity.id
_entity.type
_entity.pdbx_description
1 polymer ?
#
loop_
_entity_poly.entity_id
_entity_poly.type
_entity_poly.pdbx_seq_one_letter_code
_entity_poly.pdbx_strand_id
1 'polypeptide(L)'
;CVHSTLQQLASVPGLFSAAQIFHHPELQLRTRFLNESQRFYGARPQALSGNESLDLLHVNEWVREASRGALPSLLPSMPPDPRLLLLSAVHLRAAWRVPLQAKKTVSLPFLRPGHPPRLVPTMTSKKYPVASFIDSRLQVQVGRLQLSEGLSLVVLVPQGPLGALRALERALDPPTFLGLLRRVART
;
A
#
# COMPACT_ATOMS: atom_id res chain seq x y z
N CYS A 1 -16.40 16.95 4.88
CA CYS A 1 -16.67 15.73 4.08
C CYS A 1 -15.45 14.82 3.91
N VAL A 2 -14.23 15.36 3.65
CA VAL A 2 -13.03 14.55 3.37
C VAL A 2 -12.73 13.46 4.42
N HIS A 3 -12.83 13.77 5.71
CA HIS A 3 -12.56 12.80 6.78
C HIS A 3 -13.51 11.59 6.74
N SER A 4 -14.80 11.83 6.50
CA SER A 4 -15.80 10.77 6.35
C SER A 4 -15.55 9.90 5.11
N THR A 5 -15.15 10.51 4.00
CA THR A 5 -14.78 9.77 2.77
C THR A 5 -13.54 8.90 2.99
N LEU A 6 -12.52 9.42 3.69
CA LEU A 6 -11.33 8.65 4.02
C LEU A 6 -11.66 7.46 4.93
N GLN A 7 -12.53 7.65 5.93
CA GLN A 7 -12.97 6.57 6.81
C GLN A 7 -13.67 5.44 6.05
N GLN A 8 -14.49 5.78 5.05
CA GLN A 8 -15.12 4.80 4.17
C GLN A 8 -14.09 4.03 3.32
N LEU A 9 -13.10 4.73 2.76
CA LEU A 9 -12.02 4.11 1.97
C LEU A 9 -11.12 3.19 2.81
N ALA A 10 -10.88 3.55 4.08
CA ALA A 10 -10.11 2.74 5.01
C ALA A 10 -10.85 1.48 5.51
N SER A 11 -12.16 1.41 5.30
CA SER A 11 -13.01 0.30 5.74
C SER A 11 -13.24 -0.76 4.65
N VAL A 12 -12.54 -0.66 3.52
CA VAL A 12 -12.66 -1.65 2.43
C VAL A 12 -12.10 -3.00 2.88
N PRO A 13 -12.84 -4.11 2.75
CA PRO A 13 -12.34 -5.42 3.17
C PRO A 13 -11.04 -5.80 2.45
N GLY A 14 -10.12 -6.42 3.19
CA GLY A 14 -8.78 -6.75 2.70
C GLY A 14 -7.79 -5.57 2.73
N LEU A 15 -8.24 -4.34 2.96
CA LEU A 15 -7.39 -3.21 3.30
C LEU A 15 -7.45 -2.94 4.80
N PHE A 16 -6.31 -2.98 5.45
CA PHE A 16 -6.13 -2.49 6.80
C PHE A 16 -5.49 -1.10 6.76
N SER A 17 -6.06 -0.15 7.47
CA SER A 17 -5.48 1.18 7.67
C SER A 17 -5.75 1.66 9.09
N ALA A 18 -4.70 2.13 9.76
CA ALA A 18 -4.80 2.81 11.03
C ALA A 18 -3.92 4.07 11.02
N ALA A 19 -4.32 5.05 11.83
CA ALA A 19 -3.54 6.23 12.10
C ALA A 19 -3.55 6.48 13.61
N GLN A 20 -2.44 6.98 14.15
CA GLN A 20 -2.33 7.37 15.55
C GLN A 20 -1.43 8.59 15.67
N ILE A 21 -1.73 9.38 16.71
CA ILE A 21 -0.95 10.53 17.09
C ILE A 21 -0.40 10.27 18.48
N PHE A 22 0.93 10.37 18.62
CA PHE A 22 1.57 10.46 19.92
C PHE A 22 2.06 11.90 20.13
N HIS A 23 1.99 12.41 21.35
CA HIS A 23 2.40 13.79 21.64
C HIS A 23 3.15 13.91 22.96
N HIS A 24 3.98 14.93 23.07
CA HIS A 24 4.66 15.26 24.32
C HIS A 24 3.65 15.52 25.46
N PRO A 25 3.91 15.10 26.72
CA PRO A 25 2.99 15.29 27.85
C PRO A 25 2.54 16.74 28.05
N GLU A 26 3.46 17.68 27.87
CA GLU A 26 3.19 19.12 28.07
C GLU A 26 2.41 19.75 26.91
N LEU A 27 2.25 19.04 25.78
CA LEU A 27 1.47 19.55 24.66
C LEU A 27 -0.02 19.38 24.94
N GLN A 28 -0.69 20.49 25.27
CA GLN A 28 -2.13 20.49 25.46
C GLN A 28 -2.88 20.52 24.13
N LEU A 29 -3.42 19.38 23.74
CA LEU A 29 -4.31 19.27 22.59
C LEU A 29 -5.72 19.74 22.95
N ARG A 30 -6.36 20.48 22.04
CA ARG A 30 -7.74 20.94 22.21
C ARG A 30 -8.69 19.75 22.32
N THR A 31 -9.65 19.78 23.25
CA THR A 31 -10.67 18.73 23.41
C THR A 31 -11.41 18.41 22.11
N ARG A 32 -11.68 19.44 21.29
CA ARG A 32 -12.27 19.27 19.96
C ARG A 32 -11.43 18.36 19.06
N PHE A 33 -10.11 18.55 19.04
CA PHE A 33 -9.20 17.74 18.23
C PHE A 33 -9.17 16.28 18.70
N LEU A 34 -9.17 16.05 20.02
CA LEU A 34 -9.23 14.70 20.60
C LEU A 34 -10.51 13.97 20.17
N ASN A 35 -11.65 14.66 20.25
CA ASN A 35 -12.96 14.09 19.89
C ASN A 35 -13.09 13.84 18.38
N GLU A 36 -12.63 14.78 17.55
CA GLU A 36 -12.65 14.62 16.09
C GLU A 36 -11.69 13.50 15.64
N SER A 37 -10.53 13.37 16.28
CA SER A 37 -9.59 12.27 16.00
C SER A 37 -10.21 10.91 16.27
N GLN A 38 -10.82 10.73 17.45
CA GLN A 38 -11.53 9.49 17.79
C GLN A 38 -12.68 9.21 16.80
N ARG A 39 -13.45 10.23 16.43
CA ARG A 39 -14.61 10.10 15.53
C ARG A 39 -14.21 9.66 14.12
N PHE A 40 -13.19 10.28 13.54
CA PHE A 40 -12.85 10.08 12.13
C PHE A 40 -11.78 9.01 11.88
N TYR A 41 -10.88 8.80 12.84
CA TYR A 41 -9.74 7.90 12.70
C TYR A 41 -9.79 6.71 13.67
N GLY A 42 -10.80 6.65 14.54
CA GLY A 42 -10.94 5.57 15.53
C GLY A 42 -9.90 5.60 16.65
N ALA A 43 -9.02 6.61 16.65
CA ALA A 43 -7.91 6.72 17.59
C ALA A 43 -7.89 8.13 18.20
N ARG A 44 -7.80 8.18 19.53
CA ARG A 44 -7.54 9.41 20.27
C ARG A 44 -6.02 9.57 20.42
N PRO A 45 -5.48 10.79 20.21
CA PRO A 45 -4.06 11.07 20.46
C PRO A 45 -3.64 10.64 21.86
N GLN A 46 -2.45 10.07 21.97
CA GLN A 46 -1.90 9.54 23.21
C GLN A 46 -0.68 10.35 23.64
N ALA A 47 -0.59 10.65 24.93
CA ALA A 47 0.60 11.26 25.49
C ALA A 47 1.73 10.22 25.55
N LEU A 48 2.94 10.65 25.17
CA LEU A 48 4.17 9.93 25.45
C LEU A 48 4.45 9.99 26.96
N SER A 49 5.29 9.07 27.45
CA SER A 49 5.71 9.02 28.85
C SER A 49 6.92 9.91 29.14
N GLY A 50 7.70 10.25 28.10
CA GLY A 50 8.99 10.92 28.25
C GLY A 50 10.15 9.95 28.49
N ASN A 51 9.88 8.64 28.56
CA ASN A 51 10.89 7.60 28.57
C ASN A 51 10.99 6.97 27.18
N GLU A 52 12.10 7.21 26.49
CA GLU A 52 12.30 6.79 25.10
C GLU A 52 12.09 5.28 24.88
N SER A 53 12.56 4.44 25.81
CA SER A 53 12.44 2.98 25.69
C SER A 53 11.00 2.51 25.84
N LEU A 54 10.24 3.09 26.78
CA LEU A 54 8.83 2.77 26.98
C LEU A 54 7.99 3.29 25.81
N ASP A 55 8.26 4.51 25.36
CA ASP A 55 7.56 5.14 24.25
C ASP A 55 7.79 4.38 22.93
N LEU A 56 9.02 3.93 22.67
CA LEU A 56 9.34 3.09 21.52
C LEU A 56 8.55 1.77 21.54
N LEU A 57 8.51 1.12 22.70
CA LEU A 57 7.77 -0.13 22.88
C LEU A 57 6.29 0.10 22.64
N HIS A 58 5.71 1.16 23.19
CA HIS A 58 4.30 1.48 23.04
C HIS A 58 3.92 1.79 21.58
N VAL A 59 4.72 2.58 20.85
CA VAL A 59 4.48 2.85 19.43
C VAL A 59 4.53 1.57 18.58
N ASN A 60 5.51 0.71 18.83
CA ASN A 60 5.67 -0.55 18.09
C ASN A 60 4.62 -1.60 18.50
N GLU A 61 4.15 -1.60 19.74
CA GLU A 61 3.03 -2.44 20.16
C GLU A 61 1.73 -1.99 19.50
N TRP A 62 1.46 -0.68 19.48
CA TRP A 62 0.31 -0.12 18.78
C TRP A 62 0.28 -0.53 17.30
N VAL A 63 1.39 -0.40 16.57
CA VAL A 63 1.39 -0.75 15.12
C VAL A 63 1.20 -2.25 14.90
N ARG A 64 1.74 -3.08 15.79
CA ARG A 64 1.58 -4.54 15.75
C ARG A 64 0.14 -4.94 16.00
N GLU A 65 -0.49 -4.40 17.04
CA GLU A 65 -1.88 -4.68 17.37
C GLU A 65 -2.82 -4.18 16.29
N ALA A 66 -2.64 -2.93 15.85
CA ALA A 66 -3.44 -2.34 14.80
C ALA A 66 -3.37 -3.21 13.54
N SER A 67 -2.16 -3.58 13.10
CA SER A 67 -1.96 -4.42 11.91
C SER A 67 -2.23 -5.92 12.11
N ARG A 68 -2.75 -6.34 13.26
CA ARG A 68 -2.96 -7.76 13.63
C ARG A 68 -1.70 -8.62 13.43
N GLY A 69 -0.54 -8.05 13.72
CA GLY A 69 0.77 -8.68 13.61
C GLY A 69 1.42 -8.61 12.22
N ALA A 70 0.78 -8.02 11.21
CA ALA A 70 1.36 -7.92 9.87
C ALA A 70 2.54 -6.93 9.80
N LEU A 71 2.57 -5.93 10.68
CA LEU A 71 3.65 -4.96 10.85
C LEU A 71 4.20 -5.10 12.27
N PRO A 72 5.27 -5.88 12.49
CA PRO A 72 5.76 -6.20 13.83
C PRO A 72 6.39 -5.01 14.56
N SER A 73 6.93 -4.04 13.82
CA SER A 73 7.46 -2.77 14.32
C SER A 73 7.42 -1.71 13.22
N LEU A 74 7.40 -0.43 13.63
CA LEU A 74 7.41 0.73 12.75
C LEU A 74 8.67 1.58 12.95
N LEU A 75 9.03 1.85 14.20
CA LEU A 75 10.17 2.70 14.53
C LEU A 75 11.33 1.84 15.08
N PRO A 76 12.56 2.00 14.56
CA PRO A 76 13.74 1.36 15.12
C PRO A 76 14.23 2.06 16.40
N SER A 77 13.95 3.35 16.54
CA SER A 77 14.25 4.19 17.70
C SER A 77 13.29 5.38 17.76
N MET A 78 13.17 6.01 18.93
CA MET A 78 12.44 7.27 19.05
C MET A 78 13.27 8.42 18.44
N PRO A 79 12.64 9.39 17.76
CA PRO A 79 13.32 10.63 17.41
C PRO A 79 13.60 11.44 18.68
N PRO A 80 14.67 12.24 18.71
CA PRO A 80 15.03 13.04 19.87
C PRO A 80 13.97 14.13 20.14
N ASP A 81 13.63 14.34 21.41
CA ASP A 81 12.62 15.29 21.89
C ASP A 81 11.32 15.29 21.04
N PRO A 82 10.59 14.16 21.00
CA PRO A 82 9.41 14.03 20.15
C PRO A 82 8.26 14.90 20.68
N ARG A 83 7.98 16.00 19.99
CA ARG A 83 6.84 16.88 20.31
C ARG A 83 5.51 16.33 19.83
N LEU A 84 5.49 15.80 18.60
CA LEU A 84 4.32 15.23 17.95
C LEU A 84 4.78 14.16 16.95
N LEU A 85 4.17 12.98 17.01
CA LEU A 85 4.39 11.88 16.07
C LEU A 85 3.08 11.55 15.39
N LEU A 86 3.09 11.63 14.06
CA LEU A 86 1.95 11.28 13.21
C LEU A 86 2.27 9.98 12.50
N LEU A 87 1.55 8.92 12.85
CA LEU A 87 1.84 7.58 12.38
C LEU A 87 0.66 7.06 11.55
N SER A 88 0.98 6.40 10.44
CA SER A 88 0.01 5.65 9.65
C SER A 88 0.57 4.27 9.32
N ALA A 89 -0.29 3.26 9.44
CA ALA A 89 0.02 1.88 9.13
C ALA A 89 -1.02 1.36 8.14
N VAL A 90 -0.56 0.85 7.00
CA VAL A 90 -1.42 0.35 5.93
C VAL A 90 -0.93 -1.03 5.50
N HIS A 91 -1.85 -1.99 5.44
CA HIS A 91 -1.56 -3.35 5.01
C HIS A 91 -2.68 -3.86 4.09
N LEU A 92 -2.31 -4.38 2.92
CA LEU A 92 -3.25 -5.01 2.00
C LEU A 92 -3.09 -6.52 2.04
N ARG A 93 -4.19 -7.23 2.31
CA ARG A 93 -4.30 -8.67 2.24
C ARG A 93 -5.54 -9.05 1.43
N ALA A 94 -5.30 -9.53 0.21
CA ALA A 94 -6.34 -10.05 -0.65
C ALA A 94 -5.86 -11.31 -1.37
N ALA A 95 -6.75 -12.29 -1.52
CA ALA A 95 -6.46 -13.51 -2.26
C ALA A 95 -6.70 -13.28 -3.76
N TRP A 96 -6.06 -14.07 -4.61
CA TRP A 96 -6.47 -14.15 -6.02
C TRP A 96 -7.91 -14.65 -6.11
N ARG A 97 -8.75 -14.01 -6.94
CA ARG A 97 -10.11 -14.51 -7.18
C ARG A 97 -10.09 -15.90 -7.81
N VAL A 98 -9.11 -16.16 -8.68
CA VAL A 98 -8.79 -17.49 -9.20
C VAL A 98 -7.40 -17.88 -8.71
N PRO A 99 -7.26 -18.84 -7.79
CA PRO A 99 -5.93 -19.23 -7.29
C PRO A 99 -5.02 -19.78 -8.39
N LEU A 100 -3.75 -19.38 -8.36
CA LEU A 100 -2.69 -19.99 -9.17
C LEU A 100 -2.21 -21.29 -8.51
N GLN A 101 -1.97 -22.31 -9.32
CA GLN A 101 -1.50 -23.61 -8.82
C GLN A 101 -0.01 -23.51 -8.49
N ALA A 102 0.36 -23.66 -7.21
CA ALA A 102 1.76 -23.57 -6.77
C ALA A 102 2.69 -24.55 -7.52
N LYS A 103 2.20 -25.74 -7.86
CA LYS A 103 2.94 -26.75 -8.65
C LYS A 103 3.29 -26.31 -10.08
N LYS A 104 2.64 -25.26 -10.60
CA LYS A 104 2.90 -24.66 -11.91
C LYS A 104 3.83 -23.44 -11.84
N THR A 105 4.29 -23.06 -10.65
CA THR A 105 5.33 -22.05 -10.51
C THR A 105 6.64 -22.65 -11.01
N VAL A 106 7.27 -21.97 -11.97
CA VAL A 106 8.53 -22.40 -12.59
C VAL A 106 9.57 -21.30 -12.51
N SER A 107 10.85 -21.66 -12.54
CA SER A 107 11.94 -20.71 -12.55
C SER A 107 12.09 -20.11 -13.95
N LEU A 108 11.85 -18.80 -14.11
CA LEU A 108 11.99 -18.10 -15.39
C LEU A 108 12.91 -16.88 -15.27
N PRO A 109 13.59 -16.47 -16.36
CA PRO A 109 14.43 -15.28 -16.36
C PRO A 109 13.60 -14.00 -16.16
N PHE A 110 14.02 -13.16 -15.21
CA PHE A 110 13.55 -11.79 -15.02
C PHE A 110 14.65 -10.81 -15.43
N LEU A 111 14.33 -9.92 -16.37
CA LEU A 111 15.27 -8.97 -16.96
C LEU A 111 15.28 -7.66 -16.18
N ARG A 112 16.47 -7.17 -15.84
CA ARG A 112 16.67 -5.91 -15.14
C ARG A 112 17.62 -5.03 -15.96
N PRO A 113 17.34 -3.71 -16.11
CA PRO A 113 18.23 -2.82 -16.85
C PRO A 113 19.66 -2.86 -16.31
N GLY A 114 20.65 -3.04 -17.17
CA GLY A 114 22.07 -3.06 -16.77
C GLY A 114 22.54 -4.28 -15.99
N HIS A 115 21.70 -5.32 -15.85
CA HIS A 115 22.06 -6.55 -15.11
C HIS A 115 21.79 -7.81 -15.94
N PRO A 116 22.54 -8.90 -15.69
CA PRO A 116 22.23 -10.18 -16.30
C PRO A 116 20.85 -10.69 -15.84
N PRO A 117 20.18 -11.52 -16.66
CA PRO A 117 18.91 -12.16 -16.29
C PRO A 117 19.02 -12.90 -14.96
N ARG A 118 18.05 -12.72 -14.07
CA ARG A 118 17.95 -13.46 -12.81
C ARG A 118 16.79 -14.44 -12.87
N LEU A 119 17.04 -15.71 -12.58
CA LEU A 119 15.96 -16.69 -12.44
C LEU A 119 15.12 -16.40 -11.19
N VAL A 120 13.80 -16.31 -11.36
CA VAL A 120 12.84 -16.08 -10.27
C VAL A 120 11.67 -17.05 -10.34
N PRO A 121 11.08 -17.46 -9.20
CA PRO A 121 9.84 -18.23 -9.18
C PRO A 121 8.72 -17.43 -9.85
N THR A 122 8.25 -17.91 -11.00
CA THR A 122 7.23 -17.26 -11.81
C THR A 122 5.97 -18.10 -11.84
N MET A 123 4.86 -17.53 -11.38
CA MET A 123 3.56 -18.18 -11.41
C MET A 123 3.06 -18.28 -12.86
N THR A 124 2.57 -19.45 -13.27
CA THR A 124 2.10 -19.66 -14.65
C THR A 124 0.70 -20.26 -14.72
N SER A 125 -0.04 -19.88 -15.75
CA SER A 125 -1.33 -20.47 -16.10
C SER A 125 -1.65 -20.21 -17.57
N LYS A 126 -2.08 -21.25 -18.30
CA LYS A 126 -2.36 -21.16 -19.74
C LYS A 126 -3.61 -20.33 -20.08
N LYS A 127 -4.56 -20.22 -19.15
CA LYS A 127 -5.87 -19.57 -19.34
C LYS A 127 -6.26 -18.75 -18.11
N TYR A 128 -5.32 -18.01 -17.53
CA TYR A 128 -5.63 -17.15 -16.40
C TYR A 128 -6.51 -15.98 -16.86
N PRO A 129 -7.60 -15.65 -16.15
CA PRO A 129 -8.43 -14.52 -16.52
C PRO A 129 -7.69 -13.21 -16.27
N VAL A 130 -7.28 -12.54 -17.34
CA VAL A 130 -6.65 -11.21 -17.29
C VAL A 130 -7.35 -10.31 -18.30
N ALA A 131 -7.95 -9.22 -17.82
CA ALA A 131 -8.35 -8.13 -18.69
C ALA A 131 -7.09 -7.34 -19.06
N SER A 132 -6.75 -7.26 -20.35
CA SER A 132 -5.53 -6.55 -20.76
C SER A 132 -5.66 -5.85 -22.10
N PHE A 133 -4.88 -4.79 -22.27
CA PHE A 133 -4.73 -4.09 -23.53
C PHE A 133 -3.32 -3.53 -23.67
N ILE A 134 -2.98 -3.08 -24.88
CA ILE A 134 -1.74 -2.37 -25.17
C ILE A 134 -2.08 -0.91 -25.44
N ASP A 135 -1.39 0.00 -24.75
CA ASP A 135 -1.39 1.42 -25.09
C ASP A 135 -0.20 1.72 -26.00
N SER A 136 -0.47 1.86 -27.30
CA SER A 136 0.56 2.10 -28.30
C SER A 136 1.23 3.48 -28.18
N ARG A 137 0.56 4.46 -27.57
CA ARG A 137 1.14 5.80 -27.36
C ARG A 137 2.22 5.76 -26.29
N LEU A 138 1.95 5.06 -25.19
CA LEU A 138 2.88 4.91 -24.06
C LEU A 138 3.79 3.69 -24.19
N GLN A 139 3.59 2.84 -25.20
CA GLN A 139 4.29 1.57 -25.37
C GLN A 139 4.23 0.74 -24.09
N VAL A 140 3.04 0.49 -23.56
CA VAL A 140 2.84 -0.25 -22.31
C VAL A 140 1.74 -1.29 -22.45
N GLN A 141 1.99 -2.49 -21.94
CA GLN A 141 0.96 -3.51 -21.74
C GLN A 141 0.35 -3.31 -20.35
N VAL A 142 -0.98 -3.16 -20.29
CA VAL A 142 -1.73 -3.01 -19.05
C VAL A 142 -2.55 -4.27 -18.83
N GLY A 143 -2.41 -4.90 -17.66
CA GLY A 143 -3.19 -6.06 -17.26
C GLY A 143 -3.87 -5.85 -15.92
N ARG A 144 -5.13 -6.29 -15.78
CA ARG A 144 -5.90 -6.29 -14.54
C ARG A 144 -6.25 -7.72 -14.13
N LEU A 145 -5.83 -8.09 -12.92
CA LEU A 145 -6.10 -9.38 -12.30
C LEU A 145 -7.04 -9.19 -11.10
N GLN A 146 -8.10 -9.99 -11.03
CA GLN A 146 -9.09 -9.89 -9.95
C GLN A 146 -8.57 -10.51 -8.65
N LEU A 147 -8.80 -9.81 -7.55
CA LEU A 147 -8.55 -10.27 -6.18
C LEU A 147 -9.89 -10.52 -5.47
N SER A 148 -9.83 -11.00 -4.23
CA SER A 148 -10.97 -11.06 -3.32
C SER A 148 -11.45 -9.64 -2.95
N GLU A 149 -12.63 -9.54 -2.33
CA GLU A 149 -13.14 -8.29 -1.76
C GLU A 149 -13.33 -7.14 -2.76
N GLY A 150 -13.58 -7.46 -4.04
CA GLY A 150 -13.80 -6.45 -5.09
C GLY A 150 -12.53 -5.68 -5.49
N LEU A 151 -11.36 -6.12 -5.04
CA LEU A 151 -10.07 -5.52 -5.38
C LEU A 151 -9.51 -6.11 -6.68
N SER A 152 -8.57 -5.38 -7.30
CA SER A 152 -7.82 -5.89 -8.44
C SER A 152 -6.39 -5.37 -8.43
N LEU A 153 -5.45 -6.21 -8.88
CA LEU A 153 -4.09 -5.79 -9.18
C LEU A 153 -4.00 -5.33 -10.63
N VAL A 154 -3.54 -4.09 -10.85
CA VAL A 154 -3.24 -3.58 -12.19
C VAL A 154 -1.72 -3.55 -12.36
N VAL A 155 -1.23 -4.19 -13.42
CA VAL A 155 0.19 -4.29 -13.75
C VAL A 155 0.43 -3.57 -15.07
N LEU A 156 1.42 -2.67 -15.08
CA LEU A 156 1.86 -1.94 -16.26
C LEU A 156 3.26 -2.43 -16.61
N VAL A 157 3.42 -2.99 -17.81
CA VAL A 157 4.70 -3.53 -18.30
C VAL A 157 5.11 -2.74 -19.54
N PRO A 158 6.17 -1.91 -19.47
CA PRO A 158 6.70 -1.23 -20.64
C PRO A 158 7.06 -2.22 -21.75
N GLN A 159 6.72 -1.85 -22.98
CA GLN A 159 7.14 -2.53 -24.20
C GLN A 159 8.41 -1.86 -24.73
N GLY A 160 9.28 -2.64 -25.34
CA GLY A 160 10.53 -2.14 -25.92
C GLY A 160 11.76 -2.38 -25.04
N PRO A 161 12.80 -1.53 -25.14
CA PRO A 161 14.11 -1.81 -24.55
C PRO A 161 14.09 -1.80 -23.02
N LEU A 162 15.00 -2.59 -22.43
CA LEU A 162 15.24 -2.58 -20.99
C LEU A 162 15.63 -1.16 -20.55
N GLY A 163 14.83 -0.57 -19.66
CA GLY A 163 15.01 0.81 -19.17
C GLY A 163 13.84 1.75 -19.49
N ALA A 164 12.87 1.33 -20.30
CA ALA A 164 11.69 2.13 -20.65
C ALA A 164 10.77 2.47 -19.45
N LEU A 165 10.91 1.77 -18.31
CA LEU A 165 10.11 2.01 -17.11
C LEU A 165 10.21 3.46 -16.60
N ARG A 166 11.41 4.04 -16.59
CA ARG A 166 11.62 5.42 -16.12
C ARG A 166 10.89 6.45 -16.99
N ALA A 167 10.83 6.21 -18.30
CA ALA A 167 10.10 7.06 -19.23
C ALA A 167 8.58 6.93 -19.03
N LEU A 168 8.09 5.71 -18.83
CA LEU A 168 6.70 5.44 -18.50
C LEU A 168 6.28 6.16 -17.20
N GLU A 169 7.07 6.02 -16.13
CA GLU A 169 6.80 6.68 -14.83
C GLU A 169 6.65 8.20 -14.97
N ARG A 170 7.52 8.84 -15.77
CA ARG A 170 7.44 10.28 -16.05
C ARG A 170 6.22 10.68 -16.88
N ALA A 171 5.72 9.78 -17.72
CA ALA A 171 4.56 10.01 -18.58
C ALA A 171 3.21 9.73 -17.87
N LEU A 172 3.22 9.08 -16.71
CA LEU A 172 2.01 8.77 -15.93
C LEU A 172 1.54 9.97 -15.10
N ASP A 173 1.16 11.05 -15.78
CA ASP A 173 0.41 12.14 -15.15
C ASP A 173 -1.00 11.69 -14.70
N PRO A 174 -1.70 12.44 -13.82
CA PRO A 174 -3.00 12.01 -13.30
C PRO A 174 -4.05 11.72 -14.39
N PRO A 175 -4.21 12.55 -15.45
CA PRO A 175 -5.12 12.24 -16.55
C PRO A 175 -4.77 10.94 -17.28
N THR A 176 -3.48 10.72 -17.57
CA THR A 176 -3.00 9.52 -18.26
C THR A 176 -3.23 8.29 -17.40
N PHE A 177 -2.85 8.34 -16.12
CA PHE A 177 -3.05 7.25 -15.18
C PHE A 177 -4.53 6.87 -15.04
N LEU A 178 -5.41 7.86 -14.83
CA LEU A 178 -6.86 7.63 -14.74
C LEU A 178 -7.44 7.10 -16.06
N GLY A 179 -6.92 7.55 -17.21
CA GLY A 179 -7.29 7.04 -18.53
C GLY A 179 -7.00 5.54 -18.67
N LEU A 180 -5.79 5.10 -18.29
CA LEU A 180 -5.39 3.70 -18.31
C LEU A 180 -6.27 2.85 -17.38
N LEU A 181 -6.52 3.32 -16.15
CA LEU A 181 -7.34 2.60 -15.18
C LEU A 181 -8.80 2.46 -15.63
N ARG A 182 -9.40 3.53 -16.18
CA ARG A 182 -10.78 3.47 -16.70
C ARG A 182 -10.89 2.53 -17.87
N ARG A 183 -9.87 2.47 -18.73
CA ARG A 183 -9.84 1.56 -19.88
C ARG A 183 -9.74 0.11 -19.42
N VAL A 184 -8.80 -0.22 -18.53
CA VAL A 184 -8.62 -1.61 -18.05
C VAL A 184 -9.79 -2.11 -17.21
N ALA A 185 -10.55 -1.21 -16.59
CA ALA A 185 -11.77 -1.55 -15.86
C ALA A 185 -12.94 -1.93 -16.78
N ARG A 186 -12.92 -1.48 -18.05
CA ARG A 186 -13.96 -1.75 -19.06
C ARG A 186 -13.62 -2.91 -20.00
N THR A 187 -12.35 -3.30 -20.06
CA THR A 187 -11.89 -4.53 -20.71
C THR A 187 -12.26 -5.74 -19.88
#